data_AF-A0A135VPT9-F1
#
_entry.id   AF-A0A135VPT9-F1
#
_cell.length_a   1.000
_cell.length_b   1.000
_cell.length_c   1.000
_cell.angle_alpha   90.00
_cell.angle_beta   90.00
_cell.angle_gamma   90.00
#
_symmetry.space_group_name_H-M   'P 1'
#
loop_
_entity.id
_entity.type
_entity.pdbx_description
1 polymer ?
#
loop_
_entity_poly.entity_id
_entity_poly.type
_entity_poly.pdbx_seq_one_letter_code
_entity_poly.pdbx_strand_id
1 'polypeptide(L)'
;MTESNYPSIDEIISLVAELVPDVPIPSDLFAEIKAKDRILWLEGWCDGCIAREGFPKKGQGMLQEKLDYIAKVTPRFLQSRAEEKGMVVRWSGFIPLKDKEHLYGVSWGIFS
;
A
#
# COMPACT_ATOMS: atom_id res chain seq x y z
N MET A 1 -23.96 -5.07 12.04
CA MET A 1 -22.55 -5.14 11.61
C MET A 1 -22.52 -4.63 10.19
N THR A 2 -22.00 -3.42 9.97
CA THR A 2 -21.88 -2.86 8.62
C THR A 2 -20.79 -3.63 7.90
N GLU A 3 -21.14 -4.32 6.82
CA GLU A 3 -20.18 -4.86 5.87
C GLU A 3 -19.27 -3.69 5.43
N SER A 4 -17.98 -3.79 5.74
CA SER A 4 -17.02 -2.79 5.29
C SER A 4 -16.86 -2.91 3.78
N ASN A 5 -17.11 -1.83 3.03
CA ASN A 5 -17.05 -1.78 1.56
C ASN A 5 -15.60 -1.75 1.01
N TYR A 6 -14.67 -2.49 1.63
CA TYR A 6 -13.27 -2.51 1.19
C TYR A 6 -13.02 -3.59 0.14
N PRO A 7 -12.15 -3.31 -0.85
CA PRO A 7 -11.82 -4.27 -1.90
C PRO A 7 -11.03 -5.47 -1.35
N SER A 8 -11.16 -6.58 -2.06
CA SER A 8 -10.32 -7.78 -1.96
C SER A 8 -8.95 -7.56 -2.61
N ILE A 9 -8.04 -8.51 -2.43
CA ILE A 9 -6.71 -8.49 -3.04
C ILE A 9 -6.81 -8.43 -4.57
N ASP A 10 -7.65 -9.26 -5.17
CA ASP A 10 -7.80 -9.35 -6.62
C ASP A 10 -8.39 -8.05 -7.20
N GLU A 11 -9.30 -7.40 -6.47
CA GLU A 11 -9.83 -6.09 -6.84
C GLU A 11 -8.76 -4.99 -6.75
N ILE A 12 -7.86 -5.03 -5.76
CA ILE A 12 -6.72 -4.09 -5.67
C ILE A 12 -5.74 -4.32 -6.83
N ILE A 13 -5.37 -5.58 -7.10
CA ILE A 13 -4.46 -5.90 -8.20
C ILE A 13 -5.03 -5.41 -9.53
N SER A 14 -6.33 -5.64 -9.75
CA SER A 14 -7.04 -5.18 -10.95
C SER A 14 -7.06 -3.65 -11.05
N LEU A 15 -7.40 -2.95 -9.95
CA LEU A 15 -7.39 -1.48 -9.91
C LEU A 15 -6.00 -0.91 -10.24
N VAL A 16 -4.95 -1.49 -9.67
CA VAL A 16 -3.58 -1.04 -9.92
C VAL A 16 -3.16 -1.31 -11.37
N ALA A 17 -3.54 -2.46 -11.94
CA ALA A 17 -3.29 -2.77 -13.34
C ALA A 17 -3.98 -1.78 -14.29
N GLU A 18 -5.19 -1.32 -13.97
CA GLU A 18 -5.89 -0.28 -14.74
C GLU A 18 -5.18 1.09 -14.67
N LEU A 19 -4.61 1.43 -13.52
CA LEU A 19 -3.88 2.69 -13.32
C LEU A 19 -2.54 2.71 -14.06
N VAL A 20 -1.92 1.55 -14.26
CA VAL A 20 -0.65 1.39 -15.00
C VAL A 20 -0.69 0.21 -15.97
N PRO A 21 -1.41 0.33 -17.10
CA PRO A 21 -1.67 -0.78 -18.01
C PRO A 21 -0.42 -1.31 -18.73
N ASP A 22 0.68 -0.57 -18.70
CA ASP A 22 1.95 -0.95 -19.31
C ASP A 22 2.93 -1.60 -18.33
N VAL A 23 2.57 -1.68 -17.04
CA VAL A 23 3.30 -2.43 -16.03
C VAL A 23 2.72 -3.85 -15.97
N PRO A 24 3.56 -4.91 -15.88
CA PRO A 24 3.08 -6.26 -15.65
C PRO A 24 2.14 -6.35 -14.44
N ILE A 25 1.07 -7.15 -14.56
CA ILE A 25 0.10 -7.35 -13.48
C ILE A 25 0.81 -7.97 -12.27
N PRO A 26 0.70 -7.38 -11.06
CA PRO A 26 1.26 -7.95 -9.85
C PRO A 26 0.67 -9.32 -9.52
N SER A 27 1.52 -10.26 -9.08
CA SER A 27 1.06 -11.53 -8.49
C SER A 27 0.71 -11.41 -7.01
N ASP A 28 1.24 -10.39 -6.33
CA ASP A 28 1.17 -10.22 -4.87
C ASP A 28 1.10 -8.74 -4.47
N LEU A 29 0.62 -8.49 -3.25
CA LEU A 29 0.53 -7.15 -2.63
C LEU A 29 1.85 -6.62 -2.08
N PHE A 30 2.91 -7.41 -2.17
CA PHE A 30 4.28 -7.04 -1.83
C PHE A 30 5.10 -7.20 -3.10
N ALA A 31 5.10 -6.16 -3.94
CA ALA A 31 5.69 -6.24 -5.27
C ALA A 31 6.43 -4.95 -5.63
N GLU A 32 7.63 -5.12 -6.17
CA GLU A 32 8.34 -4.09 -6.92
C GLU A 32 8.39 -4.56 -8.39
N ILE A 33 7.65 -3.88 -9.26
CA ILE A 33 7.56 -4.25 -10.68
C ILE A 33 8.16 -3.13 -11.51
N LYS A 34 9.22 -3.47 -12.24
CA LYS A 34 9.92 -2.54 -13.13
C LYS A 34 9.33 -2.61 -14.54
N ALA A 35 8.96 -1.46 -15.08
CA ALA A 35 8.50 -1.32 -16.47
C ALA A 35 9.15 -0.09 -17.10
N LYS A 36 10.16 -0.33 -17.96
CA LYS A 36 10.95 0.73 -18.61
C LYS A 36 11.57 1.69 -17.59
N ASP A 37 11.15 2.95 -17.60
CA ASP A 37 11.56 4.07 -16.74
C ASP A 37 10.69 4.21 -15.48
N ARG A 38 9.74 3.30 -15.26
CA ARG A 38 8.82 3.31 -14.13
C ARG A 38 8.96 2.10 -13.23
N ILE A 39 8.62 2.30 -11.96
CA ILE A 39 8.51 1.24 -10.97
C ILE A 39 7.13 1.34 -10.32
N LEU A 40 6.34 0.27 -10.40
CA LEU A 40 5.18 0.07 -9.54
C LEU A 40 5.66 -0.55 -8.22
N TRP A 41 5.30 0.09 -7.13
CA TRP A 41 5.55 -0.35 -5.78
C TRP A 41 4.23 -0.71 -5.10
N LEU A 42 4.14 -1.88 -4.50
CA LEU A 42 3.05 -2.35 -3.66
C LEU A 42 3.62 -2.85 -2.33
N GLU A 43 3.12 -2.32 -1.22
CA GLU A 43 3.52 -2.73 0.13
C GLU A 43 2.28 -2.95 1.01
N GLY A 44 2.16 -4.16 1.56
CA GLY A 44 1.12 -4.48 2.53
C GLY A 44 1.44 -4.01 3.95
N TRP A 45 0.42 -3.54 4.68
CA TRP A 45 0.55 -3.07 6.06
C TRP A 45 -0.01 -4.04 7.07
N CYS A 46 0.81 -4.44 8.05
CA CYS A 46 0.38 -5.21 9.21
C CYS A 46 0.70 -4.49 10.52
N ASP A 47 0.28 -5.06 11.66
CA ASP A 47 0.61 -4.54 13.00
C ASP A 47 2.11 -4.27 13.18
N GLY A 48 2.96 -5.14 12.60
CA GLY A 48 4.41 -4.99 12.65
C GLY A 48 4.93 -3.81 11.84
N CYS A 49 4.27 -3.49 10.71
CA CYS A 49 4.62 -2.36 9.85
C CYS A 49 4.27 -1.04 10.55
N ILE A 50 3.03 -0.89 11.03
CA ILE A 50 2.59 0.36 11.67
C ILE A 50 3.34 0.66 12.97
N ALA A 51 3.71 -0.36 13.75
CA ALA A 51 4.48 -0.17 14.98
C ALA A 51 5.90 0.35 14.70
N ARG A 52 6.51 0.01 13.56
CA ARG A 52 7.84 0.51 13.15
C ARG A 52 7.80 1.98 12.74
N GLU A 53 6.69 2.43 12.18
CA GLU A 53 6.52 3.81 11.73
C GLU A 53 6.17 4.79 12.87
N GLY A 54 5.89 4.27 14.07
CA GLY A 54 5.58 5.07 15.26
C GLY A 54 4.13 5.05 15.71
N PHE A 55 3.28 4.15 15.19
CA PHE A 55 1.99 3.84 15.82
C PHE A 55 2.24 3.14 17.18
N PRO A 56 1.34 3.26 18.18
CA PRO A 56 1.43 2.52 19.44
C PRO A 56 1.69 1.03 19.26
N LYS A 57 2.10 0.37 20.36
CA LYS A 57 2.62 -1.02 20.35
C LYS A 57 1.70 -2.00 19.60
N LYS A 58 2.31 -3.00 18.97
CA LYS A 58 1.66 -4.10 18.23
C LYS A 58 0.35 -4.55 18.90
N GLY A 59 -0.76 -4.56 18.16
CA GLY A 59 -2.07 -5.01 18.66
C GLY A 59 -2.91 -3.94 19.38
N GLN A 60 -2.43 -2.70 19.52
CA GLN A 60 -3.22 -1.58 20.05
C GLN A 60 -3.85 -0.75 18.93
N GLY A 61 -4.87 0.04 19.28
CA GLY A 61 -5.66 0.87 18.36
C GLY A 61 -6.79 0.12 17.67
N MET A 62 -7.91 0.79 17.46
CA MET A 62 -9.02 0.26 16.66
C MET A 62 -8.62 0.20 15.18
N LEU A 63 -9.28 -0.66 14.39
CA LEU A 63 -9.00 -0.82 12.97
C LEU A 63 -8.99 0.53 12.23
N GLN A 64 -10.00 1.37 12.46
CA GLN A 64 -10.07 2.69 11.82
C GLN A 64 -8.87 3.58 12.15
N GLU A 65 -8.43 3.61 13.40
CA GLU A 65 -7.26 4.40 13.81
C GLU A 65 -5.97 3.92 13.13
N LYS A 66 -5.85 2.61 12.93
CA LYS A 66 -4.75 2.01 12.17
C LYS A 66 -4.80 2.42 10.71
N LEU A 67 -5.98 2.36 10.08
CA LEU A 67 -6.17 2.77 8.68
C LEU A 67 -5.87 4.26 8.48
N ASP A 68 -6.38 5.12 9.36
CA ASP A 68 -6.14 6.57 9.32
C ASP A 68 -4.65 6.89 9.48
N TYR A 69 -3.98 6.17 10.38
CA TYR A 69 -2.55 6.29 10.56
C TYR A 69 -1.77 5.86 9.31
N ILE A 70 -2.08 4.71 8.72
CA ILE A 70 -1.42 4.23 7.51
C ILE A 70 -1.61 5.23 6.37
N ALA A 71 -2.84 5.71 6.16
CA ALA A 71 -3.13 6.72 5.15
C ALA A 71 -2.28 7.99 5.36
N LYS A 72 -2.12 8.42 6.63
CA LYS A 72 -1.30 9.58 6.99
C LYS A 72 0.20 9.38 6.71
N VAL A 73 0.75 8.20 6.97
CA VAL A 73 2.21 7.95 6.78
C VAL A 73 2.58 7.53 5.37
N THR A 74 1.62 6.99 4.60
CA THR A 74 1.83 6.48 3.24
C THR A 74 2.59 7.44 2.31
N PRO A 75 2.25 8.76 2.22
CA PRO A 75 2.95 9.67 1.33
C PRO A 75 4.45 9.77 1.65
N ARG A 76 4.80 9.90 2.94
CA ARG A 76 6.20 9.98 3.38
C ARG A 76 6.92 8.67 3.16
N PHE A 77 6.27 7.54 3.48
CA PHE A 77 6.82 6.21 3.27
C PHE A 77 7.19 5.98 1.80
N LEU A 78 6.26 6.22 0.88
CA LEU A 78 6.50 6.03 -0.55
C LEU A 78 7.52 7.02 -1.12
N GLN A 79 7.53 8.26 -0.63
CA GLN A 79 8.56 9.23 -1.00
C GLN A 79 9.97 8.73 -0.62
N SER A 80 10.14 8.20 0.59
CA SER A 80 11.42 7.59 1.02
C SER A 80 11.82 6.42 0.12
N ARG A 81 10.86 5.57 -0.29
CA ARG A 81 11.12 4.44 -1.21
C ARG A 81 11.53 4.89 -2.62
N ALA A 82 10.93 5.96 -3.13
CA ALA A 82 11.31 6.54 -4.40
C ALA A 82 12.72 7.16 -4.33
N GLU A 83 13.02 7.89 -3.25
CA GLU A 83 14.34 8.51 -3.01
C GLU A 83 15.47 7.48 -2.89
N GLU A 84 15.23 6.37 -2.18
CA GLU A 84 16.17 5.22 -2.10
C GLU A 84 16.54 4.66 -3.48
N LYS A 85 15.70 4.90 -4.49
CA LYS A 85 15.88 4.45 -5.88
C LYS A 85 16.31 5.57 -6.82
N GLY A 86 16.48 6.81 -6.33
CA GLY A 86 16.78 7.97 -7.17
C GLY A 86 15.62 8.36 -8.10
N MET A 87 14.38 8.09 -7.69
CA MET A 87 13.16 8.34 -8.46
C MET A 87 12.22 9.30 -7.71
N VAL A 88 11.17 9.77 -8.37
CA VAL A 88 10.11 10.59 -7.76
C VAL A 88 8.77 9.87 -7.79
N VAL A 89 7.93 10.09 -6.77
CA VAL A 89 6.55 9.57 -6.75
C VAL A 89 5.69 10.37 -7.72
N ARG A 90 5.12 9.71 -8.74
CA ARG A 90 4.18 10.31 -9.70
C ARG A 90 2.74 10.17 -9.26
N TRP A 91 2.37 8.96 -8.90
CA TRP A 91 1.05 8.61 -8.37
C TRP A 91 1.21 7.69 -7.19
N SER A 92 0.34 7.82 -6.20
CA SER A 92 0.35 6.96 -5.05
C SER A 92 -0.98 6.98 -4.32
N GLY A 93 -1.17 5.98 -3.46
CA GLY A 93 -2.30 5.95 -2.56
C GLY A 93 -2.16 4.85 -1.52
N PHE A 94 -3.13 4.82 -0.63
CA PHE A 94 -3.35 3.72 0.29
C PHE A 94 -4.74 3.15 0.04
N ILE A 95 -4.83 1.83 -0.09
CA ILE A 95 -6.09 1.13 -0.28
C ILE A 95 -6.30 0.20 0.92
N PRO A 96 -7.32 0.44 1.76
CA PRO A 96 -7.66 -0.48 2.85
C PRO A 96 -8.16 -1.81 2.30
N LEU A 97 -7.86 -2.90 3.00
CA LEU A 97 -8.25 -4.26 2.63
C LEU A 97 -9.36 -4.79 3.55
N LYS A 98 -10.27 -5.60 2.98
CA LYS A 98 -11.20 -6.43 3.75
C LYS A 98 -10.54 -7.74 4.16
N ASP A 99 -10.85 -8.20 5.38
CA ASP A 99 -10.60 -9.56 5.91
C ASP A 99 -9.35 -10.27 5.38
N LYS A 100 -8.21 -9.92 5.95
CA LYS A 100 -7.06 -10.82 5.97
C LYS A 100 -6.42 -10.77 7.35
N GLU A 101 -6.03 -11.92 7.88
CA GLU A 101 -5.36 -12.02 9.18
C GLU A 101 -4.16 -11.06 9.21
N HIS A 102 -4.31 -10.00 10.01
CA HIS A 102 -3.29 -8.98 10.29
C HIS A 102 -2.83 -8.10 9.12
N LEU A 103 -3.51 -8.07 7.96
CA LEU A 103 -3.20 -7.15 6.86
C LEU A 103 -4.30 -6.09 6.72
N TYR A 104 -3.94 -4.82 6.81
CA TYR A 104 -4.88 -3.69 6.87
C TYR A 104 -5.14 -3.03 5.53
N GLY A 105 -4.21 -3.15 4.60
CA GLY A 105 -4.28 -2.46 3.32
C GLY A 105 -2.92 -2.43 2.65
N VAL A 106 -2.87 -1.74 1.52
CA VAL A 106 -1.71 -1.67 0.64
C VAL A 106 -1.42 -0.23 0.31
N SER A 107 -0.19 0.20 0.57
CA SER A 107 0.33 1.41 -0.06
C SER A 107 0.81 1.05 -1.46
N TRP A 108 0.43 1.85 -2.44
CA TRP A 108 0.88 1.69 -3.81
C TRP A 108 1.47 3.00 -4.32
N GLY A 109 2.45 2.91 -5.21
CA GLY A 109 3.07 4.07 -5.83
C GLY A 109 3.71 3.76 -7.18
N ILE A 110 3.68 4.74 -8.08
CA ILE A 110 4.41 4.72 -9.35
C ILE A 110 5.57 5.69 -9.23
N PHE A 111 6.79 5.17 -9.35
CA PHE A 111 8.01 5.96 -9.33
C PHE A 111 8.50 6.16 -10.76
N SER A 112 8.97 7.37 -11.09
CA SER A 112 9.55 7.72 -12.39
C SER A 112 10.60 8.84 -12.25
#